data_AF-A0A191HW38-F1
#
_entry.id   AF-A0A191HW38-F1
#
_cell.length_a   1.000
_cell.length_b   1.000
_cell.length_c   1.000
_cell.angle_alpha   90.00
_cell.angle_beta   90.00
_cell.angle_gamma   90.00
#
_symmetry.space_group_name_H-M   'P 1'
#
loop_
_entity.id
_entity.type
_entity.pdbx_description
1 polymer ?
#
loop_
_entity_poly.entity_id
_entity_poly.type
_entity_poly.pdbx_seq_one_letter_code
_entity_poly.pdbx_strand_id
1 'polypeptide(L)'
;MLPKIEFNKNKVSTINCFKDQEVIDAVHKKGLPKAYLPKVEETYGKVIFPITAGDYPYSFASIALSMDGKMAYPNRPEGVLVAKSNTLNENGALTDFYVLNFLRAYADVVINGTKTLVSEPNMWMTVYDDDLIAERHEYLGKRRGAPL
;
A
#
# COMPACT_ATOMS: atom_id res chain seq x y z
N MET A 1 -6.31 21.01 3.97
CA MET A 1 -5.08 20.66 3.23
C MET A 1 -4.92 19.15 3.34
N LEU A 2 -4.62 18.44 2.25
CA LEU A 2 -4.38 16.99 2.31
C LEU A 2 -3.07 16.72 3.08
N PRO A 3 -3.01 15.68 3.92
CA PRO A 3 -1.79 15.35 4.65
C PRO A 3 -0.69 14.93 3.68
N LYS A 4 0.54 15.34 3.99
CA LYS A 4 1.75 15.00 3.25
C LYS A 4 2.79 14.40 4.17
N ILE A 5 3.47 13.36 3.71
CA ILE A 5 4.53 12.67 4.45
C ILE A 5 5.61 12.27 3.46
N GLU A 6 6.86 12.57 3.80
CA GLU A 6 8.03 12.06 3.09
C GLU A 6 8.42 10.71 3.70
N PHE A 7 8.32 9.63 2.92
CA PHE A 7 8.83 8.33 3.33
C PHE A 7 10.30 8.20 2.93
N ASN A 8 11.20 8.42 3.90
CA ASN A 8 12.63 8.23 3.71
C ASN A 8 12.93 6.74 3.45
N LYS A 9 13.49 6.44 2.27
CA LYS A 9 13.81 5.08 1.79
C LYS A 9 14.57 4.27 2.84
N ASN A 10 15.56 4.87 3.51
CA ASN A 10 16.38 4.19 4.52
C ASN A 10 15.60 3.76 5.77
N LYS A 11 14.41 4.33 6.01
CA LYS A 11 13.55 3.99 7.15
C LYS A 11 12.39 3.06 6.80
N VAL A 12 12.07 2.92 5.52
CA VAL A 12 10.93 2.13 5.03
C VAL A 12 11.32 0.89 4.24
N SER A 13 12.62 0.62 4.09
CA SER A 13 13.11 -0.61 3.47
C SER A 13 12.67 -1.85 4.25
N THR A 14 12.23 -2.88 3.53
CA THR A 14 11.80 -4.16 4.12
C THR A 14 12.83 -5.26 3.92
N ILE A 15 12.95 -6.15 4.91
CA ILE A 15 13.64 -7.43 4.74
C ILE A 15 12.62 -8.45 4.25
N ASN A 16 12.85 -9.04 3.09
CA ASN A 16 11.97 -10.06 2.55
C ASN A 16 12.24 -11.41 3.23
N CYS A 17 11.33 -11.84 4.10
CA CYS A 17 11.44 -13.12 4.81
C CYS A 17 10.96 -14.32 3.98
N PHE A 18 10.13 -14.11 2.96
CA PHE A 18 9.60 -15.15 2.09
C PHE A 18 9.19 -14.57 0.73
N LYS A 19 9.66 -15.20 -0.35
CA LYS A 19 9.36 -14.80 -1.71
C LYS A 19 9.07 -16.03 -2.57
N ASP A 20 7.88 -16.07 -3.17
CA ASP A 20 7.53 -17.03 -4.20
C ASP A 20 7.78 -16.41 -5.58
N GLN A 21 8.93 -16.74 -6.19
CA GLN A 21 9.34 -16.15 -7.45
C GLN A 21 8.47 -16.61 -8.62
N GLU A 22 8.00 -17.86 -8.61
CA GLU A 22 7.17 -18.41 -9.69
C GLU A 22 5.82 -17.70 -9.75
N VAL A 23 5.18 -17.50 -8.59
CA VAL A 23 3.92 -16.76 -8.49
C VAL A 23 4.12 -15.30 -8.89
N ILE A 24 5.18 -14.64 -8.41
CA ILE A 24 5.47 -13.25 -8.76
C ILE A 24 5.66 -13.09 -10.27
N ASP A 25 6.44 -13.96 -10.91
CA ASP A 25 6.69 -13.91 -12.34
C ASP A 25 5.41 -14.18 -13.14
N ALA A 26 4.56 -15.12 -12.68
CA ALA A 26 3.28 -15.40 -13.29
C ALA A 26 2.30 -14.22 -13.23
N VAL A 27 2.33 -13.43 -12.15
CA VAL A 27 1.54 -12.21 -12.00
C VAL A 27 2.10 -11.09 -12.86
N HIS A 28 3.42 -10.85 -12.82
CA HIS A 28 4.09 -9.80 -13.60
C HIS A 28 3.88 -9.95 -15.10
N LYS A 29 3.87 -11.20 -15.62
CA LYS A 29 3.59 -11.49 -17.03
C LYS A 29 2.20 -11.02 -17.50
N LYS A 30 1.25 -10.81 -16.59
CA LYS A 30 -0.10 -10.34 -16.89
C LYS A 30 -0.22 -8.81 -16.83
N GLY A 31 0.81 -8.10 -16.37
CA GLY A 31 0.83 -6.65 -16.26
C GLY A 31 1.60 -5.98 -17.40
N LEU A 32 1.75 -4.65 -17.31
CA LEU A 32 2.64 -3.90 -18.21
C LEU A 32 4.06 -3.89 -17.63
N PRO A 33 5.10 -4.33 -18.37
CA PRO A 33 6.47 -4.41 -17.86
C PRO A 33 7.05 -3.09 -17.31
N LYS A 34 6.54 -1.94 -17.79
CA LYS A 34 6.98 -0.59 -17.37
C LYS A 34 6.07 0.05 -16.32
N ALA A 35 4.95 -0.59 -15.94
CA ALA A 35 4.02 -0.04 -14.95
C ALA A 35 4.44 -0.44 -13.52
N TYR A 36 5.56 0.10 -13.08
CA TYR A 36 6.07 -0.04 -11.72
C TYR A 36 6.66 1.27 -11.21
N LEU A 37 6.71 1.44 -9.88
CA LEU A 37 7.18 2.65 -9.22
C LEU A 37 8.64 2.49 -8.78
N PRO A 38 9.61 3.28 -9.29
CA PRO A 38 11.03 3.15 -8.92
C PRO A 38 11.31 3.23 -7.41
N LYS A 39 10.69 4.16 -6.69
CA LYS A 39 10.83 4.27 -5.23
C LYS A 39 10.38 3.00 -4.51
N VAL A 40 9.36 2.32 -5.01
CA VAL A 40 8.88 1.03 -4.48
C VAL A 40 9.86 -0.09 -4.79
N GLU A 41 10.40 -0.13 -6.01
CA GLU A 41 11.38 -1.13 -6.41
C GLU A 41 12.62 -1.11 -5.51
N GLU A 42 13.13 0.08 -5.17
CA GLU A 42 14.30 0.24 -4.30
C GLU A 42 14.06 -0.15 -2.83
N THR A 43 12.82 -0.06 -2.34
CA THR A 43 12.50 -0.20 -0.90
C THR A 43 11.82 -1.53 -0.55
N TYR A 44 10.96 -2.01 -1.44
CA TYR A 44 10.11 -3.20 -1.25
C TYR A 44 10.40 -4.29 -2.28
N GLY A 45 10.86 -3.89 -3.47
CA GLY A 45 11.02 -4.75 -4.65
C GLY A 45 10.02 -4.41 -5.74
N LYS A 46 10.27 -4.92 -6.95
CA LYS A 46 9.44 -4.63 -8.13
C LYS A 46 8.02 -5.18 -7.95
N VAL A 47 7.02 -4.30 -8.06
CA VAL A 47 5.59 -4.64 -8.02
C VAL A 47 4.95 -4.27 -9.35
N ILE A 48 4.35 -5.25 -10.02
CA ILE A 48 3.57 -5.07 -11.25
C ILE A 48 2.21 -5.75 -11.07
N PHE A 49 1.13 -5.00 -11.21
CA PHE A 49 -0.22 -5.55 -11.17
C PHE A 49 -0.69 -6.05 -12.55
N PRO A 50 -1.52 -7.11 -12.60
CA PRO A 50 -2.15 -7.56 -13.83
C PRO A 50 -3.05 -6.49 -14.45
N ILE A 51 -3.14 -6.51 -15.78
CA ILE A 51 -4.21 -5.83 -16.50
C ILE A 51 -5.37 -6.81 -16.65
N THR A 52 -6.59 -6.36 -16.38
CA THR A 52 -7.78 -7.14 -16.72
C THR A 52 -8.21 -6.85 -18.15
N ALA A 53 -8.42 -7.90 -18.94
CA ALA A 53 -8.99 -7.81 -20.29
C ALA A 53 -10.52 -8.02 -20.29
N GLY A 54 -11.14 -8.16 -19.12
CA GLY A 54 -12.56 -8.46 -18.97
C GLY A 54 -13.33 -7.36 -18.23
N ASP A 55 -14.61 -7.62 -17.99
CA ASP A 55 -15.56 -6.65 -17.44
C ASP A 55 -15.33 -6.26 -15.96
N TYR A 56 -14.39 -6.93 -15.28
CA TYR A 56 -14.14 -6.74 -13.86
C TYR A 56 -12.76 -6.10 -13.60
N PRO A 57 -12.64 -5.21 -12.60
CA PRO A 57 -11.38 -4.62 -12.22
C PRO A 57 -10.48 -5.63 -11.49
N TYR A 58 -9.16 -5.47 -11.63
CA TYR A 58 -8.22 -6.18 -10.76
C TYR A 58 -8.37 -5.66 -9.33
N SER A 59 -8.71 -6.56 -8.40
CA SER A 59 -8.93 -6.22 -6.99
C SER A 59 -7.85 -6.86 -6.14
N PHE A 60 -7.31 -6.09 -5.19
CA PHE A 60 -6.39 -6.58 -4.17
C PHE A 60 -6.74 -5.94 -2.82
N ALA A 61 -6.30 -6.57 -1.74
CA ALA A 61 -6.48 -6.08 -0.39
C ALA A 61 -5.13 -5.83 0.29
N SER A 62 -5.08 -4.77 1.09
CA SER A 62 -3.97 -4.50 2.02
C SER A 62 -4.52 -4.65 3.42
N ILE A 63 -3.97 -5.59 4.20
CA ILE A 63 -4.48 -5.96 5.51
C ILE A 63 -3.29 -6.09 6.47
N ALA A 64 -3.31 -5.33 7.56
CA ALA A 64 -2.38 -5.52 8.67
C ALA A 64 -3.05 -6.38 9.75
N LEU A 65 -2.34 -7.41 10.21
CA LEU A 65 -2.82 -8.36 11.20
C LEU A 65 -1.77 -8.55 12.30
N SER A 66 -2.22 -8.83 13.51
CA SER A 66 -1.37 -9.40 14.55
C SER A 66 -0.94 -10.84 14.19
N MET A 67 0.04 -11.39 14.91
CA MET A 67 0.51 -12.76 14.68
C MET A 67 -0.59 -13.83 14.84
N ASP A 68 -1.58 -13.56 15.68
CA ASP A 68 -2.76 -14.41 15.87
C ASP A 68 -3.94 -14.05 14.94
N GLY A 69 -3.71 -13.20 13.92
CA GLY A 69 -4.66 -12.93 12.84
C GLY A 69 -5.74 -11.89 13.14
N LYS A 70 -5.56 -11.02 14.14
CA LYS A 70 -6.54 -9.99 14.52
C LYS A 70 -6.25 -8.65 13.84
N MET A 71 -7.31 -7.97 13.42
CA MET A 71 -7.25 -6.65 12.77
C MET A 71 -7.31 -5.47 13.76
N ALA A 72 -7.82 -5.69 14.97
CA ALA A 72 -7.98 -4.66 16.00
C ALA A 72 -7.97 -5.29 17.40
N TYR A 73 -7.75 -4.46 18.43
CA TYR A 73 -7.89 -4.89 19.82
C TYR A 73 -9.38 -4.89 20.23
N PRO A 74 -9.84 -5.79 21.12
CA PRO A 74 -11.26 -5.88 21.49
C PRO A 74 -11.87 -4.57 22.02
N ASN A 75 -11.07 -3.78 22.73
CA ASN A 75 -11.50 -2.52 23.35
C ASN A 75 -11.09 -1.28 22.54
N ARG A 76 -10.38 -1.45 21.42
CA ARG A 76 -9.85 -0.36 20.59
C ARG A 76 -9.98 -0.74 19.11
N PRO A 77 -11.04 -0.29 18.42
CA PRO A 77 -11.39 -0.74 17.08
C PRO A 77 -10.52 -0.14 15.99
N GLU A 78 -9.60 0.78 16.31
CA GLU A 78 -8.70 1.40 15.34
C GLU A 78 -7.67 0.37 14.85
N GLY A 79 -7.74 -0.01 13.57
CA GLY A 79 -6.90 -1.07 13.01
C GLY A 79 -5.43 -0.69 12.96
N VAL A 80 -5.15 0.61 12.78
CA VAL A 80 -3.79 1.17 12.77
C VAL A 80 -3.04 0.91 14.09
N LEU A 81 -3.75 0.71 15.20
CA LEU A 81 -3.11 0.43 16.49
C LEU A 81 -2.36 -0.90 16.49
N VAL A 82 -2.86 -1.92 15.78
CA VAL A 82 -2.18 -3.22 15.72
C VAL A 82 -0.78 -3.07 15.12
N ALA A 83 -0.64 -2.29 14.05
CA ALA A 83 0.65 -2.01 13.45
C ALA A 83 1.52 -1.12 14.36
N LYS A 84 0.96 -0.01 14.89
CA LYS A 84 1.69 0.94 15.74
C LYS A 84 2.18 0.34 17.06
N SER A 85 1.50 -0.69 17.56
CA SER A 85 1.87 -1.39 18.79
C SER A 85 2.97 -2.44 18.58
N ASN A 86 3.51 -2.58 17.36
CA ASN A 86 4.65 -3.43 17.09
C ASN A 86 5.95 -2.84 17.69
N THR A 87 6.27 -3.23 18.92
CA THR A 87 7.48 -2.79 19.64
C THR A 87 8.78 -3.33 19.03
N LEU A 88 8.71 -4.30 18.12
CA LEU A 88 9.88 -4.81 17.40
C LEU A 88 10.24 -3.95 16.18
N ASN A 89 9.33 -3.06 15.75
CA ASN A 89 9.59 -2.11 14.68
C ASN A 89 9.96 -0.74 15.28
N GLU A 90 11.25 -0.41 15.24
CA GLU A 90 11.80 0.84 15.77
C GLU A 90 11.17 2.10 15.14
N ASN A 91 10.61 1.99 13.92
CA ASN A 91 9.98 3.09 13.20
C ASN A 91 8.46 3.16 13.39
N GLY A 92 7.88 2.43 14.35
CA GLY A 92 6.49 2.63 14.80
C GLY A 92 5.43 2.49 13.71
N ALA A 93 5.55 1.46 12.86
CA ALA A 93 4.70 1.15 11.70
C ALA A 93 4.83 2.09 10.49
N LEU A 94 5.90 2.89 10.40
CA LEU A 94 6.14 3.75 9.23
C LEU A 94 6.18 2.94 7.92
N THR A 95 6.85 1.79 7.93
CA THR A 95 6.94 0.88 6.78
C THR A 95 5.59 0.30 6.39
N ASP A 96 4.78 -0.15 7.35
CA ASP A 96 3.41 -0.61 7.08
C ASP A 96 2.56 0.48 6.45
N PHE A 97 2.69 1.72 6.93
CA PHE A 97 1.98 2.85 6.36
C PHE A 97 2.49 3.25 4.97
N TYR A 98 3.79 3.11 4.73
CA TYR A 98 4.38 3.27 3.40
C TYR A 98 3.83 2.24 2.41
N VAL A 99 3.71 0.97 2.82
CA VAL A 99 3.10 -0.09 2.00
C VAL A 99 1.68 0.28 1.60
N LEU A 100 0.87 0.73 2.55
CA LEU A 100 -0.49 1.22 2.24
C LEU A 100 -0.47 2.38 1.24
N ASN A 101 0.47 3.32 1.37
CA ASN A 101 0.58 4.48 0.48
C ASN A 101 0.98 4.11 -0.94
N PHE A 102 1.98 3.25 -1.14
CA PHE A 102 2.33 2.85 -2.49
C PHE A 102 1.24 2.00 -3.13
N LEU A 103 0.54 1.15 -2.38
CA LEU A 103 -0.58 0.39 -2.89
C LEU A 103 -1.72 1.30 -3.38
N ARG A 104 -1.99 2.39 -2.65
CA ARG A 104 -2.90 3.45 -3.12
C ARG A 104 -2.38 4.15 -4.37
N ALA A 105 -1.06 4.32 -4.49
CA ALA A 105 -0.43 4.88 -5.68
C ALA A 105 -0.54 3.97 -6.91
N TYR A 106 -0.76 2.66 -6.76
CA TYR A 106 -1.13 1.75 -7.85
C TYR A 106 -2.63 1.74 -8.17
N ALA A 107 -3.49 1.89 -7.16
CA ALA A 107 -4.94 1.72 -7.28
C ALA A 107 -5.63 2.84 -8.09
N ASP A 108 -6.68 2.52 -8.83
CA ASP A 108 -7.59 3.53 -9.41
C ASP A 108 -8.64 4.01 -8.42
N VAL A 109 -9.10 3.09 -7.55
CA VAL A 109 -10.16 3.29 -6.57
C VAL A 109 -9.74 2.61 -5.26
N VAL A 110 -10.04 3.22 -4.13
CA VAL A 110 -9.90 2.61 -2.80
C VAL A 110 -11.29 2.37 -2.22
N ILE A 111 -11.59 1.11 -1.90
CA ILE A 111 -12.84 0.73 -1.25
C ILE A 111 -12.58 0.59 0.24
N ASN A 112 -13.44 1.21 1.06
CA ASN A 112 -13.36 1.12 2.51
C ASN A 112 -14.73 0.79 3.12
N GLY A 113 -14.71 -0.01 4.18
CA GLY A 113 -15.91 -0.39 4.91
C GLY A 113 -16.45 0.78 5.73
N THR A 114 -17.77 0.93 5.78
CA THR A 114 -18.42 2.01 6.55
C THR A 114 -18.06 1.98 8.03
N LYS A 115 -17.94 0.79 8.63
CA LYS A 115 -17.50 0.65 10.02
C LYS A 115 -16.09 1.20 10.25
N THR A 116 -15.17 0.95 9.33
CA THR A 116 -13.80 1.48 9.40
C THR A 116 -13.80 3.00 9.35
N LEU A 117 -14.64 3.61 8.51
CA LEU A 117 -14.76 5.08 8.45
C LEU A 117 -15.25 5.69 9.78
N VAL A 118 -16.12 4.97 10.51
CA VAL A 118 -16.57 5.39 11.85
C VAL A 118 -15.47 5.22 12.89
N SER A 119 -14.72 4.11 12.84
CA SER A 119 -13.63 3.83 13.78
C SER A 119 -12.39 4.69 13.52
N GLU A 120 -12.19 5.17 12.29
CA GLU A 120 -11.03 5.96 11.87
C GLU A 120 -11.46 7.24 11.13
N PRO A 121 -12.11 8.19 11.82
CA PRO A 121 -12.72 9.37 11.18
C PRO A 121 -11.70 10.34 10.56
N ASN A 122 -10.43 10.22 10.97
CA ASN A 122 -9.33 11.05 10.48
C ASN A 122 -8.52 10.37 9.36
N MET A 123 -8.94 9.18 8.89
CA MET A 123 -8.25 8.50 7.80
C MET A 123 -8.52 9.21 6.47
N TRP A 124 -7.45 9.59 5.77
CA TRP A 124 -7.55 10.03 4.39
C TRP A 124 -7.20 8.88 3.44
N MET A 125 -8.08 8.62 2.48
CA MET A 125 -7.90 7.60 1.45
C MET A 125 -7.09 8.15 0.25
N THR A 126 -5.96 8.79 0.55
CA THR A 126 -5.07 9.42 -0.46
C THR A 126 -3.67 8.82 -0.42
N VAL A 127 -2.85 9.17 -1.41
CA VAL A 127 -1.40 9.03 -1.40
C VAL A 127 -0.80 10.27 -0.72
N TYR A 128 0.07 10.06 0.26
CA TYR A 128 0.62 11.13 1.11
C TYR A 128 1.98 11.62 0.61
N ASP A 129 2.70 10.80 -0.17
CA ASP A 129 4.08 11.04 -0.58
C ASP A 129 4.13 11.61 -2.00
N ASP A 130 4.78 12.76 -2.16
CA ASP A 130 4.82 13.47 -3.44
C ASP A 130 5.63 12.74 -4.51
N ASP A 131 6.66 11.96 -4.12
CA ASP A 131 7.40 11.14 -5.08
C ASP A 131 6.50 10.02 -5.62
N LEU A 132 5.75 9.34 -4.74
CA LEU A 132 4.80 8.31 -5.17
C LEU A 132 3.70 8.88 -6.08
N ILE A 133 3.28 10.12 -5.86
CA ILE A 133 2.32 10.83 -6.71
C ILE A 133 2.94 11.10 -8.08
N ALA A 134 4.17 11.62 -8.13
CA ALA A 134 4.89 11.87 -9.37
C ALA A 134 5.10 10.57 -10.17
N GLU A 135 5.57 9.51 -9.52
CA GLU A 135 5.80 8.21 -10.16
C GLU A 135 4.49 7.56 -10.63
N ARG A 136 3.38 7.74 -9.89
CA ARG A 136 2.04 7.31 -10.32
C ARG A 136 1.62 7.97 -11.64
N HIS A 137 1.99 9.23 -11.86
CA HIS A 137 1.74 9.90 -13.13
C HIS A 137 2.67 9.40 -14.23
N GLU A 138 3.98 9.37 -13.96
CA GLU A 138 5.01 9.07 -14.94
C GLU A 138 5.00 7.60 -15.40
N TYR A 139 4.95 6.66 -14.46
CA TYR A 139 5.14 5.23 -14.75
C TYR A 139 3.82 4.46 -14.88
N LEU A 140 2.74 4.93 -14.24
CA LEU A 140 1.43 4.27 -14.30
C LEU A 140 0.41 4.98 -15.19
N GLY A 141 0.74 6.17 -15.71
CA GLY A 141 -0.13 6.95 -16.60
C GLY A 141 -1.44 7.42 -15.96
N LYS A 142 -1.52 7.43 -14.62
CA LYS A 142 -2.74 7.83 -13.90
C LYS A 142 -2.91 9.34 -14.02
N ARG A 143 -4.15 9.82 -14.18
CA ARG A 143 -4.43 11.26 -14.35
C ARG A 143 -4.54 12.03 -13.03
N ARG A 144 -4.81 11.33 -11.93
CA ARG A 144 -5.02 11.93 -10.60
C ARG A 144 -3.90 11.52 -9.66
N GLY A 145 -3.50 12.44 -8.79
CA GLY A 145 -2.48 12.16 -7.76
C GLY A 145 -2.96 11.24 -6.64
N ALA A 146 -4.24 10.86 -6.60
CA ALA A 146 -4.79 9.91 -5.64
C ALA A 146 -5.81 9.00 -6.33
N PRO A 147 -6.06 7.79 -5.78
CA PRO A 147 -7.21 6.99 -6.17
C PRO A 147 -8.52 7.71 -5.83
N LEU A 148 -9.60 7.25 -6.46
CA LEU A 148 -10.98 7.58 -6.12
C LEU A 148 -11.40 7.00 -4.78
#